data_AF-A0A5E4GIN3-F1
#
_entry.id   AF-A0A5E4GIN3-F1
#
_cell.length_a   1.000
_cell.length_b   1.000
_cell.length_c   1.000
_cell.angle_alpha   90.00
_cell.angle_beta   90.00
_cell.angle_gamma   90.00
#
_symmetry.space_group_name_H-M   'P 1'
#
loop_
_entity.id
_entity.type
_entity.pdbx_description
1 polymer ?
#
loop_
_entity_poly.entity_id
_entity_poly.type
_entity_poly.pdbx_seq_one_letter_code
_entity_poly.pdbx_strand_id
1 'polypeptide(L)'
;YDAVGVLGLLPEQKLTAALRILPYGASAEQVDEIVRMKKSTILECLMRFCDAIENLYKREYLRKPTARDLRRFVQKAEARGFPVMIGSIDCMHWQWKNCPTAWQGDYGNRNGQK
;
A
#
# COMPACT_ATOMS: atom_id res chain seq x y z
N TYR A 1 -7.59 -25.77 14.73
CA TYR A 1 -6.90 -27.01 15.12
C TYR A 1 -6.47 -27.72 13.86
N ASP A 2 -5.25 -28.27 13.83
CA ASP A 2 -4.82 -29.13 12.73
C ASP A 2 -5.45 -30.53 12.84
N ALA A 3 -5.16 -31.42 11.88
CA ALA A 3 -5.70 -32.78 11.84
C ALA A 3 -5.33 -33.64 13.07
N VAL A 4 -4.44 -33.16 13.95
CA VAL A 4 -3.97 -33.85 15.16
C VAL A 4 -4.47 -33.16 16.44
N GLY A 5 -5.33 -32.14 16.32
CA GLY A 5 -5.89 -31.43 17.47
C GLY A 5 -4.92 -30.46 18.13
N VAL A 6 -3.81 -30.09 17.47
CA VAL A 6 -2.94 -29.00 17.91
C VAL A 6 -3.56 -27.67 17.48
N LEU A 7 -3.49 -26.66 18.35
CA LEU A 7 -3.94 -25.32 18.01
C LEU A 7 -3.04 -24.78 16.88
N GLY A 8 -3.49 -24.93 15.64
CA GLY A 8 -2.83 -24.34 14.48
C GLY A 8 -2.75 -22.82 14.57
N LEU A 9 -1.95 -22.21 13.70
CA LEU A 9 -1.75 -20.76 13.66
C LEU A 9 -3.07 -19.99 13.64
N LEU A 10 -3.21 -19.05 14.57
CA LEU A 10 -4.42 -18.26 14.73
C LEU A 10 -4.57 -17.28 13.55
N PRO A 11 -5.80 -17.02 13.07
CA PRO A 11 -6.08 -16.05 12.02
C PRO A 11 -5.47 -14.66 12.31
N GLU A 12 -5.51 -14.22 13.57
CA GLU A 12 -4.98 -12.94 14.03
C GLU A 12 -3.47 -12.87 13.88
N GLN A 13 -2.76 -13.97 14.14
CA GLN A 13 -1.31 -14.03 13.96
C GLN A 13 -0.94 -13.92 12.46
N LYS A 14 -1.70 -14.60 11.58
CA LYS A 14 -1.49 -14.56 10.13
C LYS A 14 -1.74 -13.16 9.56
N LEU A 15 -2.81 -12.52 10.04
CA LEU A 15 -3.15 -11.15 9.67
C LEU A 15 -2.09 -10.15 10.16
N THR A 16 -1.64 -10.32 11.40
CA THR A 16 -0.56 -9.48 11.98
C THR A 16 0.72 -9.59 11.15
N ALA A 17 1.07 -10.79 10.67
CA ALA A 17 2.24 -10.98 9.84
C ALA A 17 2.16 -10.17 8.53
N ALA A 18 1.04 -10.23 7.82
CA ALA A 18 0.83 -9.47 6.58
C ALA A 18 0.83 -7.95 6.83
N LEU A 19 0.15 -7.49 7.88
CA LEU A 19 0.06 -6.07 8.25
C LEU A 19 1.37 -5.49 8.79
N ARG A 20 2.35 -6.30 9.18
CA ARG A 20 3.68 -5.81 9.54
C ARG A 20 4.57 -5.61 8.31
N ILE A 21 4.43 -6.46 7.30
CA ILE A 21 5.26 -6.37 6.08
C ILE A 21 4.75 -5.27 5.15
N LEU A 22 3.47 -5.27 4.79
CA LEU A 22 2.91 -4.38 3.76
C LEU A 22 3.06 -2.88 4.04
N PRO A 23 2.57 -2.36 5.18
CA PRO A 23 2.59 -0.93 5.44
C PRO A 23 3.91 -0.42 6.03
N TYR A 24 4.67 -1.28 6.73
CA TYR A 24 5.90 -0.86 7.41
C TYR A 24 7.19 -1.31 6.70
N GLY A 25 7.09 -2.14 5.66
CA GLY A 25 8.26 -2.66 4.95
C GLY A 25 9.14 -3.59 5.80
N ALA A 26 8.58 -4.20 6.86
CA ALA A 26 9.33 -5.11 7.72
C ALA A 26 9.73 -6.38 6.95
N SER A 27 10.90 -6.94 7.26
CA SER A 27 11.32 -8.22 6.67
C SER A 27 10.60 -9.40 7.33
N ALA A 28 10.53 -10.54 6.63
CA ALA A 28 9.93 -11.75 7.19
C ALA A 28 10.69 -12.27 8.42
N GLU A 29 12.00 -12.02 8.51
CA GLU A 29 12.84 -12.28 9.69
C GLU A 29 12.34 -11.53 10.92
N GLN A 30 12.12 -10.22 10.79
CA GLN A 30 11.66 -9.37 11.90
C GLN A 30 10.26 -9.76 12.37
N VAL A 31 9.42 -10.21 11.44
CA VAL A 31 8.05 -10.60 11.73
C VAL A 31 7.99 -11.97 12.40
N ASP A 32 8.87 -12.92 12.04
CA ASP A 32 8.97 -14.23 12.69
C ASP A 32 9.19 -14.11 14.21
N GLU A 33 10.07 -13.21 14.66
CA GLU A 33 10.30 -13.00 16.09
C GLU A 33 9.02 -12.58 16.86
N ILE A 34 8.09 -11.90 16.19
CA ILE A 34 6.85 -11.39 16.77
C ILE A 34 5.75 -12.46 16.73
N VAL A 35 5.50 -13.05 15.55
CA VAL A 35 4.36 -13.96 15.34
C VAL A 35 4.71 -15.44 15.55
N ARG A 36 6.01 -15.75 15.69
CA ARG A 36 6.59 -17.09 15.83
C ARG A 36 6.13 -18.03 14.72
N MET A 37 6.44 -17.66 13.48
CA MET A 37 6.05 -18.39 12.28
C MET A 37 7.22 -18.52 11.33
N LYS A 38 7.36 -19.70 10.72
CA LYS A 38 8.33 -19.87 9.62
C LYS A 38 8.15 -18.79 8.56
N LYS A 39 9.26 -18.23 8.10
CA LYS A 39 9.32 -17.20 7.04
C LYS A 39 8.47 -17.56 5.81
N SER A 40 8.47 -18.82 5.38
CA SER A 40 7.65 -19.29 4.26
C SER A 40 6.16 -19.09 4.51
N THR A 41 5.69 -19.39 5.72
CA THR A 41 4.29 -19.20 6.13
C THR A 41 3.95 -17.71 6.25
N ILE A 42 4.87 -16.87 6.71
CA ILE A 42 4.70 -15.41 6.75
C ILE A 42 4.49 -14.85 5.34
N LEU A 43 5.35 -15.23 4.40
CA LEU A 43 5.24 -14.81 3.00
C LEU A 43 3.96 -15.34 2.35
N GLU A 44 3.54 -16.56 2.68
CA GLU A 44 2.25 -17.09 2.22
C GLU A 44 1.05 -16.30 2.79
N CYS A 45 1.09 -15.92 4.07
CA CYS A 45 0.06 -15.08 4.67
C CYS A 45 -0.01 -13.71 3.98
N LEU A 46 1.14 -13.12 3.68
CA LEU A 46 1.24 -11.87 2.92
C LEU A 46 0.60 -12.00 1.53
N MET A 47 0.98 -13.02 0.75
CA MET A 47 0.41 -13.23 -0.59
C MET A 47 -1.10 -13.42 -0.55
N ARG A 48 -1.59 -14.31 0.34
CA ARG A 48 -3.04 -14.54 0.49
C ARG A 48 -3.80 -13.29 0.92
N PHE A 49 -3.18 -12.45 1.77
CA PHE A 49 -3.75 -11.17 2.16
C PHE A 49 -3.84 -10.21 0.97
N CYS A 50 -2.76 -10.06 0.19
CA CYS A 50 -2.76 -9.26 -1.04
C CYS A 50 -3.83 -9.73 -2.02
N ASP A 51 -3.93 -11.03 -2.26
CA ASP A 51 -4.93 -11.62 -3.17
C ASP A 51 -6.36 -11.33 -2.67
N ALA A 52 -6.61 -11.42 -1.36
CA ALA A 52 -7.91 -11.11 -0.78
C ALA A 52 -8.28 -9.63 -0.95
N ILE A 53 -7.32 -8.72 -0.72
CA ILE A 53 -7.50 -7.27 -0.93
C ILE A 53 -7.73 -6.97 -2.41
N GLU A 54 -6.94 -7.55 -3.31
CA GLU A 54 -7.15 -7.39 -4.75
C GLU A 54 -8.55 -7.87 -5.11
N ASN A 55 -8.95 -9.09 -4.75
CA ASN A 55 -10.26 -9.62 -5.08
C ASN A 55 -11.41 -8.75 -4.54
N LEU A 56 -11.27 -8.20 -3.33
CA LEU A 56 -12.27 -7.35 -2.71
C LEU A 56 -12.42 -6.00 -3.45
N TYR A 57 -11.31 -5.37 -3.82
CA TYR A 57 -11.29 -3.99 -4.32
C TYR A 57 -11.10 -3.85 -5.82
N LYS A 58 -10.77 -4.93 -6.55
CA LYS A 58 -10.41 -4.88 -7.97
C LYS A 58 -11.46 -4.24 -8.85
N ARG A 59 -12.73 -4.55 -8.61
CA ARG A 59 -13.85 -4.02 -9.38
C ARG A 59 -14.06 -2.51 -9.18
N GLU A 60 -13.74 -2.00 -8.00
CA GLU A 60 -13.97 -0.59 -7.68
C GLU A 60 -12.72 0.27 -7.94
N TYR A 61 -11.55 -0.22 -7.56
CA TYR A 61 -10.30 0.56 -7.50
C TYR A 61 -9.23 0.15 -8.51
N LEU A 62 -9.16 -1.12 -8.95
CA LEU A 62 -8.18 -1.56 -9.98
C LEU A 62 -8.76 -1.57 -11.41
N ARG A 63 -9.89 -0.89 -11.64
CA ARG A 63 -10.43 -0.66 -12.98
C ARG A 63 -9.99 0.70 -13.53
N LYS A 64 -10.16 0.88 -14.85
CA LYS A 64 -10.02 2.21 -15.46
C LYS A 64 -10.97 3.21 -14.77
N PRO A 65 -10.49 4.37 -14.31
CA PRO A 65 -11.34 5.40 -13.72
C PRO A 65 -12.39 5.89 -14.70
N THR A 66 -13.62 6.09 -14.23
CA THR A 66 -14.67 6.77 -15.00
C THR A 66 -14.56 8.28 -14.83
N ALA A 67 -15.21 9.05 -15.69
CA ALA A 67 -15.29 10.50 -15.53
C ALA A 67 -15.85 10.93 -14.16
N ARG A 68 -16.72 10.13 -13.54
CA ARG A 68 -17.24 10.38 -12.19
C ARG A 68 -16.17 10.21 -11.12
N ASP A 69 -15.36 9.15 -11.23
CA ASP A 69 -14.27 8.89 -10.28
C ASP A 69 -13.21 10.00 -10.37
N LEU A 70 -12.87 10.42 -11.59
CA LEU A 70 -11.96 11.53 -11.83
C LEU A 70 -12.49 12.82 -11.18
N ARG A 71 -13.75 13.20 -11.39
CA ARG A 71 -14.33 14.38 -10.71
C ARG A 71 -14.26 14.27 -9.19
N ARG A 72 -14.56 13.09 -8.62
CA ARG A 72 -14.45 12.85 -7.17
C ARG A 72 -13.01 13.00 -6.68
N PHE A 73 -12.02 12.54 -7.44
CA PHE A 73 -10.60 12.69 -7.10
C PHE A 73 -10.17 14.15 -7.13
N VAL A 74 -10.54 14.92 -8.17
CA VAL A 74 -10.26 16.36 -8.23
C VAL A 74 -10.85 17.08 -7.02
N GLN A 75 -12.14 16.90 -6.73
CA GLN A 75 -12.80 17.58 -5.61
C GLN A 75 -12.13 17.28 -4.26
N LYS A 76 -11.78 16.02 -4.01
CA LYS A 76 -11.04 15.63 -2.80
C LYS A 76 -9.66 16.26 -2.73
N ALA A 77 -8.98 16.36 -3.87
CA ALA A 77 -7.65 16.92 -3.95
C ALA A 77 -7.68 18.45 -3.77
N GLU A 78 -8.62 19.14 -4.39
CA GLU A 78 -8.92 20.57 -4.20
C GLU A 78 -9.23 20.91 -2.75
N ALA A 79 -10.10 20.13 -2.09
CA ALA A 79 -10.41 20.30 -0.66
C ALA A 79 -9.17 20.13 0.24
N ARG A 80 -8.14 19.43 -0.25
CA ARG A 80 -6.84 19.25 0.42
C ARG A 80 -5.78 20.24 -0.04
N GLY A 81 -6.09 21.15 -0.98
CA GLY A 81 -5.17 22.16 -1.52
C GLY A 81 -4.37 21.73 -2.76
N PHE A 82 -4.74 20.64 -3.43
CA PHE A 82 -3.99 20.05 -4.54
C PHE A 82 -4.85 19.82 -5.81
N PRO A 83 -5.17 20.87 -6.56
CA PRO A 83 -6.14 20.80 -7.67
C PRO A 83 -5.75 19.89 -8.86
N VAL A 84 -4.50 19.44 -8.99
CA VAL A 84 -3.97 18.78 -10.20
C VAL A 84 -3.42 17.37 -9.94
N MET A 85 -3.95 16.63 -8.94
CA MET A 85 -3.43 15.30 -8.57
C MET A 85 -3.70 14.16 -9.57
N ILE A 86 -4.54 14.35 -10.59
CA ILE A 86 -4.92 13.26 -11.51
C ILE A 86 -3.78 13.02 -12.51
N GLY A 87 -3.01 11.96 -12.26
CA GLY A 87 -1.90 11.53 -13.11
C GLY A 87 -0.64 11.13 -12.35
N SER A 88 -0.59 11.33 -11.03
CA SER A 88 0.59 11.03 -10.20
C SER A 88 0.28 10.00 -9.13
N ILE A 89 0.45 8.71 -9.42
CA ILE A 89 0.55 7.68 -8.38
C ILE A 89 1.99 7.61 -7.85
N ASP A 90 2.99 7.92 -8.68
CA ASP A 90 4.40 7.75 -8.32
C ASP A 90 5.04 9.00 -7.71
N CYS A 91 4.54 10.22 -7.95
CA CYS A 91 5.08 11.49 -7.40
C CYS A 91 6.58 11.75 -7.66
N MET A 92 7.33 10.84 -8.28
CA MET A 92 8.78 10.93 -8.43
C MET A 92 9.24 11.63 -9.71
N HIS A 93 8.35 11.82 -10.71
CA HIS A 93 8.79 12.13 -12.09
C HIS A 93 8.15 13.36 -12.77
N TRP A 94 7.39 14.23 -12.08
CA TRP A 94 6.80 15.41 -12.75
C TRP A 94 7.07 16.75 -12.05
N GLN A 95 7.44 17.75 -12.85
CA GLN A 95 7.46 19.15 -12.44
C GLN A 95 6.04 19.70 -12.36
N TRP A 96 5.57 19.86 -11.14
CA TRP A 96 4.26 20.45 -10.86
C TRP A 96 4.12 21.83 -11.53
N LYS A 97 3.37 21.90 -12.62
CA LYS A 97 3.11 23.18 -13.30
C LYS A 97 2.34 24.17 -12.40
N ASN A 98 1.61 23.66 -11.40
CA ASN A 98 0.75 24.43 -10.49
C ASN A 98 0.95 24.06 -9.00
N CYS A 99 2.15 23.63 -8.56
CA CYS A 99 2.41 23.45 -7.12
C CYS A 99 2.29 24.81 -6.42
N PRO A 100 1.56 24.92 -5.29
CA PRO A 100 1.62 26.11 -4.46
C PRO A 100 3.08 26.39 -4.11
N THR A 101 3.55 27.61 -4.35
CA THR A 101 4.97 28.00 -4.19
C THR A 101 5.52 27.64 -2.80
N ALA A 102 4.67 27.60 -1.78
CA ALA A 102 5.01 27.19 -0.41
C ALA A 102 5.51 25.74 -0.26
N TRP A 103 5.25 24.85 -1.22
CA TRP A 103 5.60 23.42 -1.19
C TRP A 103 6.60 23.03 -2.27
N GLN A 104 7.07 24.01 -3.06
CA GLN A 104 8.05 23.82 -4.10
C GLN A 104 9.45 23.77 -3.47
N GLY A 105 9.83 22.63 -2.90
CA GLY A 105 11.15 22.47 -2.27
C GLY A 105 11.39 21.15 -1.55
N ASP A 106 10.36 20.50 -1.03
CA ASP A 106 10.55 19.32 -0.14
C ASP A 106 11.02 18.05 -0.85
N TYR A 107 10.90 17.98 -2.18
CA TYR A 107 11.25 16.79 -2.97
C TYR A 107 12.14 17.08 -4.19
N GLY A 108 12.78 18.24 -4.24
CA GLY A 108 13.51 18.73 -5.41
C GLY A 108 14.99 18.37 -5.50
N ASN A 109 15.53 17.41 -4.73
CA ASN A 109 16.98 17.20 -4.70
C ASN A 109 17.44 15.75 -4.40
N ARG A 110 17.01 14.79 -5.21
CA ARG A 110 17.78 13.54 -5.40
C ARG A 110 18.09 13.37 -6.88
N ASN A 111 19.06 14.13 -7.33
CA ASN A 111 19.75 13.85 -8.58
C ASN A 111 20.46 12.51 -8.41
N GLY A 112 19.90 11.46 -9.02
CA GLY A 112 20.61 10.20 -9.20
C GLY A 112 21.93 10.49 -9.90
N GLN A 113 23.03 10.23 -9.21
CA GLN A 113 24.34 10.18 -9.85
C GLN A 113 24.34 8.97 -10.78
N LYS A 114 24.33 9.29 -12.07
CA LYS A 114 24.73 8.55 -13.28
C LYS A 114 24.92 7.04 -13.18
#